data_AF-A0A1Z9PLD5-F1
#
_entry.id   AF-A0A1Z9PLD5-F1
#
_cell.length_a   1.000
_cell.length_b   1.000
_cell.length_c   1.000
_cell.angle_alpha   90.00
_cell.angle_beta   90.00
_cell.angle_gamma   90.00
#
_symmetry.space_group_name_H-M   'P 1'
#
loop_
_entity.id
_entity.type
_entity.pdbx_description
1 polymer ?
#
loop_
_entity_poly.entity_id
_entity_poly.type
_entity_poly.pdbx_seq_one_letter_code
_entity_poly.pdbx_strand_id
1 'polypeptide(L)'
;MANLFDILKTYRPRRVIQSEDFNDLNAAIKASFQKLGDAPAAGEKGVSTPFTVGPATLSNHAVPKSVMDTAETGVLANKNATDAAAAAALASQNAAATSEANSSTSETNSAASAVTSGAAQVAAETAKTGAETAQAAALVSANAAAASEANSAGSETNSLASQNAAAASQVAAAASAASAATDAGSIGTSVSDAQSAATTAAGHLDTFQDQYLGSVSSDPTTDLDGDPLTSGTLAFLTTTNMLRVHNGSGWQDAGSAVNGTSARDTFLATSGQTTFATSSSFDVGYVDVWLNGIKLLRGTDFSDSSGSSIVLTAPAALNDVVDIVAYGTFTLLNQVKNPDGGFANSTYTTAQSIDGGSASG
;
A
#
# COMPACT_ATOMS: atom_id res chain seq x y z
N MET A 1 3.57 -111.40 -38.49
CA MET A 1 3.06 -112.61 -39.16
C MET A 1 4.15 -113.11 -40.08
N ALA A 2 4.62 -114.33 -39.84
CA ALA A 2 5.69 -114.96 -40.62
C ALA A 2 5.28 -115.08 -42.10
N ASN A 3 6.25 -114.78 -42.96
CA ASN A 3 6.11 -114.66 -44.40
C ASN A 3 5.77 -116.02 -45.02
N LEU A 4 4.59 -116.12 -45.65
CA LEU A 4 4.06 -117.32 -46.29
C LEU A 4 4.92 -117.80 -47.49
N PHE A 5 5.93 -117.02 -47.90
CA PHE A 5 6.82 -117.30 -49.01
C PHE A 5 7.96 -118.31 -48.73
N ASP A 6 8.27 -118.63 -47.48
CA ASP A 6 9.45 -119.48 -47.17
C ASP A 6 9.16 -121.00 -47.14
N ILE A 7 7.90 -121.44 -47.23
CA ILE A 7 7.55 -122.87 -47.19
C ILE A 7 7.54 -123.52 -48.60
N LEU A 8 7.56 -122.73 -49.68
CA LEU A 8 7.48 -123.26 -51.05
C LEU A 8 8.83 -123.68 -51.69
N LYS A 9 9.96 -123.63 -50.97
CA LYS A 9 11.30 -123.71 -51.59
C LYS A 9 12.01 -125.06 -51.58
N THR A 10 11.40 -126.16 -51.13
CA THR A 10 12.09 -127.47 -51.17
C THR A 10 11.30 -128.50 -51.97
N TYR A 11 11.25 -128.30 -53.28
CA TYR A 11 10.84 -129.33 -54.23
C TYR A 11 12.08 -129.99 -54.85
N ARG A 12 12.50 -131.15 -54.34
CA ARG A 12 13.28 -132.19 -55.04
C ARG A 12 13.08 -133.53 -54.31
N PRO A 13 13.22 -134.69 -54.99
CA PRO A 13 12.50 -135.14 -56.17
C PRO A 13 11.85 -136.53 -55.92
N ARG A 14 10.77 -136.85 -56.64
CA ARG A 14 10.22 -138.23 -56.80
C ARG A 14 9.96 -139.02 -55.51
N ARG A 15 9.32 -138.40 -54.52
CA ARG A 15 8.60 -139.13 -53.48
C ARG A 15 7.11 -139.10 -53.84
N VAL A 16 6.52 -140.28 -53.97
CA VAL A 16 5.07 -140.45 -54.14
C VAL A 16 4.39 -139.75 -52.95
N ILE A 17 3.59 -138.72 -53.21
CA ILE A 17 2.84 -137.98 -52.19
C ILE A 17 2.00 -139.00 -51.43
N GLN A 18 2.30 -139.19 -50.15
CA GLN A 18 1.50 -140.07 -49.30
C GLN A 18 0.27 -139.28 -48.84
N SER A 19 -0.83 -139.97 -48.59
CA SER A 19 -2.11 -139.36 -48.19
C SER A 19 -2.01 -138.44 -46.96
N GLU A 20 -0.98 -138.64 -46.13
CA GLU A 20 -0.70 -137.83 -44.95
C GLU A 20 -0.31 -136.38 -45.30
N ASP A 21 0.52 -136.16 -46.33
CA ASP A 21 0.91 -134.81 -46.77
C ASP A 21 -0.29 -134.01 -47.30
N PHE A 22 -1.27 -134.69 -47.89
CA PHE A 22 -2.51 -134.07 -48.39
C PHE A 22 -3.46 -133.72 -47.23
N ASN A 23 -3.48 -134.54 -46.18
CA ASN A 23 -4.25 -134.28 -44.97
C ASN A 23 -3.69 -133.09 -44.18
N ASP A 24 -2.35 -132.95 -44.10
CA ASP A 24 -1.70 -131.82 -43.44
C ASP A 24 -1.97 -130.50 -44.17
N LEU A 25 -1.94 -130.51 -45.51
CA LEU A 25 -2.30 -129.34 -46.32
C LEU A 25 -3.77 -128.95 -46.13
N ASN A 26 -4.67 -129.93 -46.08
CA ASN A 26 -6.10 -129.69 -45.88
C ASN A 26 -6.41 -129.20 -44.45
N ALA A 27 -5.65 -129.68 -43.45
CA ALA A 27 -5.72 -129.19 -42.08
C ALA A 27 -5.23 -127.73 -41.96
N ALA A 28 -4.15 -127.36 -42.66
CA ALA A 28 -3.65 -125.99 -42.70
C ALA A 28 -4.66 -125.02 -43.35
N ILE A 29 -5.34 -125.44 -44.42
CA ILE A 29 -6.41 -124.67 -45.07
C ILE A 29 -7.63 -124.50 -44.13
N LYS A 30 -8.05 -125.56 -43.42
CA LYS A 30 -9.13 -125.49 -42.40
C LYS A 30 -8.79 -124.57 -41.23
N ALA A 31 -7.56 -124.65 -40.71
CA ALA A 31 -7.10 -123.79 -39.62
C ALA A 31 -7.03 -122.31 -40.01
N SER A 32 -6.85 -122.03 -41.31
CA SER A 32 -6.86 -120.68 -41.86
C SER A 32 -8.27 -120.08 -41.95
N PHE A 33 -9.30 -120.90 -42.14
CA PHE A 33 -10.71 -120.47 -42.13
C PHE A 33 -11.24 -120.21 -40.71
N GLN A 34 -10.79 -120.95 -39.70
CA GLN A 34 -11.21 -120.75 -38.29
C GLN A 34 -10.61 -119.48 -37.64
N LYS A 35 -9.71 -118.75 -38.32
CA LYS A 35 -9.16 -117.46 -37.86
C LYS A 35 -9.97 -116.24 -38.30
N LEU A 36 -11.01 -116.41 -39.12
CA LEU A 36 -12.01 -115.36 -39.31
C LEU A 36 -13.07 -115.52 -38.21
N GLY A 37 -13.07 -114.59 -37.25
CA GLY A 37 -14.09 -114.52 -36.19
C GLY A 37 -15.50 -114.34 -36.74
N ASP A 38 -16.49 -114.48 -35.84
CA ASP A 38 -17.93 -114.49 -36.16
C ASP A 38 -18.37 -113.39 -37.13
N ALA A 39 -19.26 -113.78 -38.06
CA ALA A 39 -19.76 -112.95 -39.15
C ALA A 39 -20.62 -111.76 -38.65
N PRO A 40 -20.44 -110.54 -39.19
CA PRO A 40 -21.40 -109.45 -39.03
C PRO A 40 -22.70 -109.71 -39.83
N ALA A 41 -23.79 -109.13 -39.36
CA ALA A 41 -25.15 -109.34 -39.84
C ALA A 41 -25.37 -109.01 -41.34
N ALA A 42 -26.27 -109.80 -41.92
CA ALA A 42 -26.83 -109.82 -43.27
C ALA A 42 -26.57 -108.59 -44.17
N GLY A 43 -25.88 -108.80 -45.29
CA GLY A 43 -25.92 -107.85 -46.41
C GLY A 43 -24.77 -107.94 -47.42
N GLU A 44 -23.61 -108.48 -47.06
CA GLU A 44 -22.44 -108.46 -47.94
C GLU A 44 -21.91 -109.86 -48.26
N LYS A 45 -21.54 -110.03 -49.54
CA LYS A 45 -21.29 -111.30 -50.22
C LYS A 45 -20.02 -111.99 -49.73
N GLY A 46 -20.12 -112.72 -48.62
CA GLY A 46 -19.15 -113.71 -48.18
C GLY A 46 -19.43 -115.08 -48.80
N VAL A 47 -18.46 -115.59 -49.57
CA VAL A 47 -18.31 -116.94 -50.18
C VAL A 47 -19.46 -117.47 -51.06
N SER A 48 -19.08 -117.83 -52.28
CA SER A 48 -19.90 -118.31 -53.40
C SER A 48 -20.96 -119.35 -53.02
N THR A 49 -22.06 -119.38 -53.78
CA THR A 49 -22.93 -120.57 -53.89
C THR A 49 -22.07 -121.83 -53.91
N PRO A 50 -22.33 -122.83 -53.04
CA PRO A 50 -21.51 -124.02 -53.00
C PRO A 50 -21.52 -124.66 -54.39
N PHE A 51 -20.36 -124.80 -55.02
CA PHE A 51 -20.30 -125.53 -56.28
C PHE A 51 -20.60 -127.00 -55.99
N THR A 52 -21.62 -127.54 -56.65
CA THR A 52 -21.95 -128.96 -56.53
C THR A 52 -20.81 -129.76 -57.14
N VAL A 53 -19.96 -130.36 -56.32
CA VAL A 53 -19.15 -131.49 -56.75
C VAL A 53 -20.11 -132.66 -56.94
N GLY A 54 -20.32 -133.07 -58.19
CA GLY A 54 -21.04 -134.32 -58.49
C GLY A 54 -20.43 -135.49 -57.68
N PRO A 55 -21.22 -136.52 -57.36
CA PRO A 55 -20.83 -137.54 -56.39
C PRO A 55 -19.47 -138.17 -56.74
N ALA A 56 -18.58 -138.28 -55.75
CA ALA A 56 -17.25 -138.85 -55.92
C ALA A 56 -17.34 -140.35 -56.23
N THR A 57 -17.07 -140.76 -57.47
CA THR A 57 -17.13 -142.18 -57.85
C THR A 57 -15.80 -142.91 -57.84
N LEU A 58 -14.61 -142.27 -57.79
CA LEU A 58 -13.30 -142.94 -57.60
C LEU A 58 -12.21 -142.02 -56.99
N SER A 59 -11.21 -142.62 -56.32
CA SER A 59 -10.24 -141.99 -55.38
C SER A 59 -9.32 -140.88 -55.91
N ASN A 60 -9.28 -140.55 -57.20
CA ASN A 60 -8.47 -139.45 -57.74
C ASN A 60 -9.30 -138.58 -58.70
N HIS A 61 -9.92 -137.52 -58.20
CA HIS A 61 -10.57 -136.51 -59.05
C HIS A 61 -9.55 -135.44 -59.47
N ALA A 62 -9.20 -135.43 -60.76
CA ALA A 62 -8.56 -134.28 -61.41
C ALA A 62 -9.64 -133.31 -61.88
N VAL A 63 -9.61 -132.07 -61.41
CA VAL A 63 -10.53 -131.03 -61.88
C VAL A 63 -10.05 -130.52 -63.25
N PRO A 64 -10.94 -130.32 -64.25
CA PRO A 64 -10.53 -129.73 -65.53
C PRO A 64 -9.90 -128.36 -65.33
N LYS A 65 -8.76 -128.10 -65.98
CA LYS A 65 -8.02 -126.84 -65.86
C LYS A 65 -8.90 -125.59 -66.08
N SER A 66 -9.89 -125.66 -66.98
CA SER A 66 -10.86 -124.59 -67.23
C SER A 66 -11.70 -124.21 -65.99
N VAL A 67 -12.05 -125.18 -65.15
CA VAL A 67 -12.82 -124.94 -63.91
C VAL A 67 -11.93 -124.30 -62.84
N MET A 68 -10.67 -124.73 -62.75
CA MET A 68 -9.68 -124.12 -61.85
C MET A 68 -9.34 -122.68 -62.28
N ASP A 69 -9.11 -122.43 -63.57
CA ASP A 69 -8.81 -121.10 -64.11
C ASP A 69 -10.00 -120.14 -63.89
N THR A 70 -11.24 -120.63 -63.98
CA THR A 70 -12.45 -119.86 -63.68
C THR A 70 -12.55 -119.50 -62.19
N ALA A 71 -12.24 -120.44 -61.29
CA ALA A 71 -12.21 -120.19 -59.86
C ALA A 71 -11.10 -119.20 -59.48
N GLU A 72 -9.90 -119.35 -60.05
CA GLU A 72 -8.77 -118.44 -59.87
C GLU A 72 -9.12 -117.02 -60.35
N THR A 73 -9.73 -116.89 -61.53
CA THR A 73 -10.20 -115.60 -62.07
C THR A 73 -11.25 -114.95 -61.16
N GLY A 74 -12.18 -115.73 -60.60
CA GLY A 74 -13.19 -115.24 -59.65
C GLY A 74 -12.59 -114.78 -58.32
N VAL A 75 -11.62 -115.52 -57.79
CA VAL A 75 -10.87 -115.13 -56.57
C VAL A 75 -10.06 -113.85 -56.82
N LEU A 76 -9.38 -113.74 -57.97
CA LEU A 76 -8.66 -112.54 -58.39
C LEU A 76 -9.59 -111.33 -58.54
N ALA A 77 -10.75 -111.50 -59.17
CA ALA A 77 -11.74 -110.43 -59.33
C ALA A 77 -12.26 -109.94 -57.98
N ASN A 78 -12.53 -110.85 -57.03
CA ASN A 78 -13.00 -110.50 -55.70
C ASN A 78 -11.90 -109.80 -54.88
N LYS A 79 -10.64 -110.25 -55.00
CA LYS A 79 -9.49 -109.56 -54.43
C LYS A 79 -9.36 -108.14 -54.97
N ASN A 80 -9.41 -107.96 -56.29
CA ASN A 80 -9.30 -106.65 -56.92
C ASN A 80 -10.44 -105.71 -56.50
N ALA A 81 -11.67 -106.22 -56.39
CA ALA A 81 -12.82 -105.45 -55.90
C ALA A 81 -12.65 -105.05 -54.43
N THR A 82 -12.12 -105.95 -53.59
CA THR A 82 -11.81 -105.67 -52.17
C THR A 82 -10.71 -104.63 -52.04
N ASP A 83 -9.64 -104.73 -52.84
CA ASP A 83 -8.53 -103.76 -52.86
C ASP A 83 -9.03 -102.38 -53.33
N ALA A 84 -9.91 -102.33 -54.33
CA ALA A 84 -10.54 -101.09 -54.79
C ALA A 84 -11.45 -100.46 -53.73
N ALA A 85 -12.24 -101.27 -53.02
CA ALA A 85 -13.08 -100.81 -51.91
C ALA A 85 -12.22 -100.27 -50.75
N ALA A 86 -11.12 -100.95 -50.41
CA ALA A 86 -10.17 -100.48 -49.40
C ALA A 86 -9.51 -99.16 -49.81
N ALA A 87 -9.13 -98.99 -51.09
CA ALA A 87 -8.59 -97.74 -51.61
C ALA A 87 -9.61 -96.59 -51.54
N ALA A 88 -10.88 -96.84 -51.89
CA ALA A 88 -11.96 -95.86 -51.79
C ALA A 88 -12.25 -95.47 -50.32
N ALA A 89 -12.24 -96.43 -49.40
CA ALA A 89 -12.40 -96.17 -47.97
C ALA A 89 -11.27 -95.30 -47.41
N LEU A 90 -10.02 -95.57 -47.82
CA LEU A 90 -8.87 -94.75 -47.44
C LEU A 90 -8.98 -93.32 -48.02
N ALA A 91 -9.40 -93.18 -49.27
CA ALA A 91 -9.64 -91.87 -49.88
C ALA A 91 -10.72 -91.06 -49.12
N SER A 92 -11.81 -91.72 -48.72
CA SER A 92 -12.87 -91.12 -47.90
C SER A 92 -12.35 -90.67 -46.52
N GLN A 93 -11.57 -91.53 -45.86
CA GLN A 93 -10.93 -91.19 -44.58
C GLN A 93 -9.99 -89.98 -44.70
N ASN A 94 -9.18 -89.91 -45.77
CA ASN A 94 -8.31 -88.78 -46.04
C ASN A 94 -9.09 -87.48 -46.31
N ALA A 95 -10.22 -87.56 -47.03
CA ALA A 95 -11.09 -86.41 -47.29
C ALA A 95 -11.78 -85.91 -46.00
N ALA A 96 -12.19 -86.83 -45.12
CA ALA A 96 -12.73 -86.49 -43.80
C ALA A 96 -11.67 -85.79 -42.93
N ALA A 97 -10.46 -86.33 -42.86
CA ALA A 97 -9.34 -85.72 -42.13
C ALA A 97 -8.98 -84.33 -42.67
N THR A 98 -9.02 -84.14 -44.00
CA THR A 98 -8.83 -82.82 -44.63
C THR A 98 -9.94 -81.85 -44.24
N SER A 99 -11.19 -82.30 -44.17
CA SER A 99 -12.33 -81.46 -43.80
C SER A 99 -12.25 -81.02 -42.33
N GLU A 100 -11.85 -81.93 -41.44
CA GLU A 100 -11.60 -81.63 -40.02
C GLU A 100 -10.49 -80.58 -39.86
N ALA A 101 -9.38 -80.74 -40.59
CA ALA A 101 -8.29 -79.76 -40.61
C ALA A 101 -8.74 -78.38 -41.13
N ASN A 102 -9.56 -78.34 -42.18
CA ASN A 102 -10.13 -77.09 -42.71
C ASN A 102 -11.08 -76.42 -41.71
N SER A 103 -11.89 -77.20 -40.99
CA SER A 103 -12.77 -76.70 -39.93
C SER A 103 -11.96 -76.06 -38.79
N SER A 104 -10.93 -76.76 -38.31
CA SER A 104 -10.02 -76.25 -37.27
C SER A 104 -9.29 -74.97 -37.70
N THR A 105 -8.87 -74.90 -38.97
CA THR A 105 -8.27 -73.69 -39.55
C THR A 105 -9.27 -72.53 -39.59
N SER A 106 -10.53 -72.80 -39.94
CA SER A 106 -11.59 -71.79 -39.99
C SER A 106 -11.95 -71.25 -38.60
N GLU A 107 -12.00 -72.12 -37.59
CA GLU A 107 -12.16 -71.72 -36.17
C GLU A 107 -11.00 -70.82 -35.73
N THR A 108 -9.77 -71.22 -36.06
CA THR A 108 -8.56 -70.44 -35.74
C THR A 108 -8.59 -69.06 -36.40
N ASN A 109 -8.95 -68.98 -37.69
CA ASN A 109 -9.06 -67.71 -38.41
C ASN A 109 -10.16 -66.81 -37.84
N SER A 110 -11.29 -67.39 -37.42
CA SER A 110 -12.39 -66.66 -36.78
C SER A 110 -11.96 -66.10 -35.42
N ALA A 111 -11.25 -66.90 -34.62
CA ALA A 111 -10.67 -66.45 -33.35
C ALA A 111 -9.63 -65.33 -33.55
N ALA A 112 -8.74 -65.46 -34.53
CA ALA A 112 -7.76 -64.43 -34.87
C ALA A 112 -8.41 -63.11 -35.33
N SER A 113 -9.49 -63.21 -36.11
CA SER A 113 -10.28 -62.04 -36.54
C SER A 113 -10.95 -61.34 -35.35
N ALA A 114 -11.51 -62.11 -34.40
CA ALA A 114 -12.09 -61.57 -33.18
C ALA A 114 -11.03 -60.83 -32.33
N VAL A 115 -9.85 -61.42 -32.14
CA VAL A 115 -8.73 -60.76 -31.44
C VAL A 115 -8.32 -59.45 -32.11
N THR A 116 -8.21 -59.45 -33.44
CA THR A 116 -7.84 -58.25 -34.23
C THR A 116 -8.88 -57.14 -34.08
N SER A 117 -10.18 -57.48 -34.11
CA SER A 117 -11.26 -56.52 -33.90
C SER A 117 -11.26 -55.92 -32.50
N GLY A 118 -10.99 -56.74 -31.47
CA GLY A 118 -10.84 -56.27 -30.09
C GLY A 118 -9.65 -55.30 -29.93
N ALA A 119 -8.51 -55.62 -30.54
CA ALA A 119 -7.34 -54.73 -30.54
C ALA A 119 -7.63 -53.39 -31.24
N ALA A 120 -8.37 -53.40 -32.36
CA ALA A 120 -8.78 -52.18 -33.05
C ALA A 120 -9.74 -51.33 -32.19
N GLN A 121 -10.65 -51.96 -31.46
CA GLN A 121 -11.58 -51.28 -30.54
C GLN A 121 -10.81 -50.61 -29.39
N VAL A 122 -9.84 -51.31 -28.78
CA VAL A 122 -8.98 -50.74 -27.74
C VAL A 122 -8.16 -49.56 -28.27
N ALA A 123 -7.62 -49.65 -29.49
CA ALA A 123 -6.90 -48.55 -30.11
C ALA A 123 -7.80 -47.33 -30.35
N ALA A 124 -9.05 -47.54 -30.78
CA ALA A 124 -10.02 -46.47 -30.97
C ALA A 124 -10.41 -45.79 -29.65
N GLU A 125 -10.64 -46.56 -28.58
CA GLU A 125 -10.95 -45.99 -27.26
C GLU A 125 -9.74 -45.21 -26.71
N THR A 126 -8.52 -45.74 -26.90
CA THR A 126 -7.27 -45.06 -26.53
C THR A 126 -7.13 -43.72 -27.27
N ALA A 127 -7.41 -43.68 -28.57
CA ALA A 127 -7.37 -42.46 -29.37
C ALA A 127 -8.42 -41.43 -28.91
N LYS A 128 -9.62 -41.89 -28.55
CA LYS A 128 -10.68 -41.03 -27.99
C LYS A 128 -10.26 -40.41 -26.66
N THR A 129 -9.74 -41.21 -25.71
CA THR A 129 -9.22 -40.69 -24.44
C THR A 129 -8.06 -39.71 -24.66
N GLY A 130 -7.18 -39.97 -25.63
CA GLY A 130 -6.12 -39.04 -26.03
C GLY A 130 -6.66 -37.71 -26.53
N ALA A 131 -7.71 -37.72 -27.35
CA ALA A 131 -8.38 -36.51 -27.85
C ALA A 131 -9.07 -35.72 -26.73
N GLU A 132 -9.78 -36.40 -25.82
CA GLU A 132 -10.42 -35.77 -24.64
C GLU A 132 -9.37 -35.12 -23.72
N THR A 133 -8.24 -35.79 -23.50
CA THR A 133 -7.12 -35.25 -22.71
C THR A 133 -6.50 -34.02 -23.38
N ALA A 134 -6.30 -34.05 -24.69
CA ALA A 134 -5.79 -32.91 -25.44
C ALA A 134 -6.74 -31.70 -25.39
N GLN A 135 -8.05 -31.95 -25.46
CA GLN A 135 -9.06 -30.90 -25.31
C GLN A 135 -9.05 -30.28 -23.90
N ALA A 136 -8.92 -31.10 -22.85
CA ALA A 136 -8.80 -30.63 -21.48
C ALA A 136 -7.53 -29.79 -21.28
N ALA A 137 -6.38 -30.22 -21.83
CA ALA A 137 -5.13 -29.48 -21.78
C ALA A 137 -5.24 -28.12 -22.49
N ALA A 138 -5.92 -28.07 -23.65
CA ALA A 138 -6.18 -26.83 -24.38
C ALA A 138 -7.04 -25.84 -23.57
N LEU A 139 -8.08 -26.33 -22.89
CA LEU A 139 -8.92 -25.51 -22.00
C LEU A 139 -8.12 -24.93 -20.83
N VAL A 140 -7.27 -25.74 -20.20
CA VAL A 140 -6.38 -25.27 -19.12
C VAL A 140 -5.45 -24.18 -19.62
N SER A 141 -4.85 -24.36 -20.81
CA SER A 141 -3.98 -23.35 -21.42
C SER A 141 -4.72 -22.05 -21.73
N ALA A 142 -5.96 -22.12 -22.24
CA ALA A 142 -6.78 -20.95 -22.52
C ALA A 142 -7.13 -20.18 -21.23
N ASN A 143 -7.49 -20.89 -20.16
CA ASN A 143 -7.78 -20.29 -18.86
C ASN A 143 -6.53 -19.62 -18.25
N ALA A 144 -5.36 -20.23 -18.39
CA ALA A 144 -4.09 -19.64 -17.94
C ALA A 144 -3.73 -18.36 -18.71
N ALA A 145 -3.99 -18.33 -20.02
CA ALA A 145 -3.81 -17.12 -20.84
C ALA A 145 -4.76 -16.00 -20.40
N ALA A 146 -6.05 -16.29 -20.22
CA ALA A 146 -7.03 -15.32 -19.75
C ALA A 146 -6.68 -14.75 -18.36
N ALA A 147 -6.19 -15.58 -17.44
CA ALA A 147 -5.71 -15.13 -16.13
C ALA A 147 -4.49 -14.20 -16.25
N SER A 148 -3.59 -14.47 -17.19
CA SER A 148 -2.41 -13.64 -17.45
C SER A 148 -2.78 -12.27 -18.03
N GLU A 149 -3.78 -12.21 -18.92
CA GLU A 149 -4.34 -10.96 -19.44
C GLU A 149 -4.98 -10.13 -18.32
N ALA A 150 -5.77 -10.75 -17.46
CA ALA A 150 -6.38 -10.07 -16.31
C ALA A 150 -5.34 -9.49 -15.34
N ASN A 151 -4.27 -10.24 -15.06
CA ASN A 151 -3.15 -9.77 -14.23
C ASN A 151 -2.40 -8.59 -14.88
N SER A 152 -2.26 -8.60 -16.21
CA SER A 152 -1.61 -7.51 -16.96
C SER A 152 -2.46 -6.23 -16.88
N ALA A 153 -3.77 -6.32 -17.11
CA ALA A 153 -4.70 -5.20 -16.97
C ALA A 153 -4.73 -4.63 -15.53
N GLY A 154 -4.66 -5.51 -14.52
CA GLY A 154 -4.52 -5.09 -13.13
C GLY A 154 -3.21 -4.33 -12.85
N SER A 155 -2.10 -4.77 -13.46
CA SER A 155 -0.79 -4.12 -13.33
C SER A 155 -0.77 -2.74 -13.99
N GLU A 156 -1.44 -2.57 -15.13
CA GLU A 156 -1.63 -1.26 -15.78
C GLU A 156 -2.42 -0.30 -14.89
N THR A 157 -3.51 -0.80 -14.29
CA THR A 157 -4.33 -0.01 -13.35
C THR A 157 -3.51 0.45 -12.13
N ASN A 158 -2.72 -0.45 -11.54
CA ASN A 158 -1.84 -0.12 -10.41
C ASN A 158 -0.75 0.90 -10.80
N SER A 159 -0.23 0.80 -12.02
CA SER A 159 0.77 1.75 -12.55
C SER A 159 0.16 3.14 -12.74
N LEU A 160 -1.08 3.23 -13.24
CA LEU A 160 -1.80 4.50 -13.36
C LEU A 160 -2.11 5.11 -11.99
N ALA A 161 -2.56 4.30 -11.02
CA ALA A 161 -2.79 4.76 -9.66
C ALA A 161 -1.51 5.34 -9.01
N SER A 162 -0.37 4.68 -9.24
CA SER A 162 0.94 5.14 -8.76
C SER A 162 1.35 6.47 -9.41
N GLN A 163 1.13 6.64 -10.71
CA GLN A 163 1.38 7.90 -11.41
C GLN A 163 0.52 9.05 -10.87
N ASN A 164 -0.77 8.79 -10.64
CA ASN A 164 -1.68 9.79 -10.07
C ASN A 164 -1.26 10.20 -8.65
N ALA A 165 -0.83 9.25 -7.82
CA ALA A 165 -0.31 9.54 -6.48
C ALA A 165 0.98 10.39 -6.52
N ALA A 166 1.87 10.10 -7.47
CA ALA A 166 3.09 10.90 -7.68
C ALA A 166 2.76 12.32 -8.14
N ALA A 167 1.81 12.49 -9.07
CA ALA A 167 1.35 13.81 -9.52
C ALA A 167 0.71 14.61 -8.39
N ALA A 168 -0.14 13.99 -7.55
CA ALA A 168 -0.71 14.63 -6.38
C ALA A 168 0.38 15.08 -5.38
N SER A 169 1.42 14.26 -5.20
CA SER A 169 2.55 14.59 -4.33
C SER A 169 3.36 15.79 -4.85
N GLN A 170 3.53 15.93 -6.17
CA GLN A 170 4.16 17.11 -6.77
C GLN A 170 3.35 18.39 -6.55
N VAL A 171 2.02 18.32 -6.68
CA VAL A 171 1.14 19.47 -6.42
C VAL A 171 1.23 19.90 -4.95
N ALA A 172 1.21 18.95 -4.01
CA ALA A 172 1.37 19.23 -2.59
C ALA A 172 2.72 19.89 -2.28
N ALA A 173 3.82 19.40 -2.86
CA ALA A 173 5.15 19.99 -2.70
C ALA A 173 5.22 21.43 -3.25
N ALA A 174 4.61 21.69 -4.42
CA ALA A 174 4.54 23.03 -5.00
C ALA A 174 3.74 24.00 -4.12
N ALA A 175 2.62 23.54 -3.53
CA ALA A 175 1.84 24.33 -2.59
C ALA A 175 2.64 24.68 -1.33
N SER A 176 3.36 23.71 -0.74
CA SER A 176 4.24 23.97 0.41
C SER A 176 5.35 24.97 0.09
N ALA A 177 5.94 24.92 -1.12
CA ALA A 177 6.94 25.88 -1.55
C ALA A 177 6.37 27.31 -1.67
N ALA A 178 5.13 27.44 -2.17
CA ALA A 178 4.45 28.73 -2.27
C ALA A 178 4.11 29.33 -0.88
N SER A 179 3.68 28.49 0.07
CA SER A 179 3.48 28.91 1.46
C SER A 179 4.79 29.40 2.09
N ALA A 180 5.88 28.65 1.93
CA ALA A 180 7.19 29.05 2.46
C ALA A 180 7.69 30.39 1.87
N ALA A 181 7.45 30.65 0.58
CA ALA A 181 7.78 31.92 -0.05
C ALA A 181 6.96 33.09 0.53
N THR A 182 5.69 32.85 0.85
CA THR A 182 4.80 33.84 1.48
C THR A 182 5.24 34.15 2.91
N ASP A 183 5.60 33.12 3.67
CA ASP A 183 6.13 33.27 5.03
C ASP A 183 7.43 34.07 5.04
N ALA A 184 8.35 33.79 4.10
CA ALA A 184 9.60 34.53 3.95
C ALA A 184 9.34 36.03 3.65
N GLY A 185 8.35 36.34 2.81
CA GLY A 185 7.93 37.72 2.54
C GLY A 185 7.38 38.41 3.79
N SER A 186 6.53 37.72 4.54
CA SER A 186 5.93 38.24 5.78
C SER A 186 6.98 38.53 6.85
N ILE A 187 7.96 37.64 7.01
CA ILE A 187 9.12 37.84 7.90
C ILE A 187 9.91 39.08 7.47
N GLY A 188 10.17 39.26 6.17
CA GLY A 188 10.87 40.45 5.66
C GLY A 188 10.17 41.77 6.02
N THR A 189 8.83 41.80 5.90
CA THR A 189 8.02 42.96 6.33
C THR A 189 8.12 43.17 7.84
N SER A 190 7.92 42.12 8.66
CA SER A 190 8.01 42.24 10.12
C SER A 190 9.38 42.72 10.60
N VAL A 191 10.47 42.32 9.94
CA VAL A 191 11.82 42.82 10.24
C VAL A 191 11.93 44.32 9.94
N SER A 192 11.39 44.77 8.80
CA SER A 192 11.41 46.18 8.39
C SER A 192 10.58 47.05 9.34
N ASP A 193 9.41 46.56 9.75
CA ASP A 193 8.53 47.23 10.72
C ASP A 193 9.21 47.34 12.09
N ALA A 194 9.85 46.27 12.56
CA ALA A 194 10.59 46.27 13.82
C ALA A 194 11.76 47.26 13.80
N GLN A 195 12.51 47.35 12.69
CA GLN A 195 13.62 48.30 12.55
C GLN A 195 13.13 49.76 12.49
N SER A 196 11.99 49.99 11.83
CA SER A 196 11.35 51.30 11.79
C SER A 196 10.87 51.71 13.18
N ALA A 197 10.20 50.81 13.91
CA ALA A 197 9.76 51.05 15.28
C ALA A 197 10.94 51.34 16.22
N ALA A 198 12.05 50.63 16.09
CA ALA A 198 13.27 50.88 16.87
C ALA A 198 13.86 52.27 16.59
N THR A 199 13.92 52.67 15.32
CA THR A 199 14.42 54.00 14.92
C THR A 199 13.52 55.11 15.45
N THR A 200 12.20 54.95 15.32
CA THR A 200 11.21 55.89 15.85
C THR A 200 11.28 56.01 17.37
N ALA A 201 11.42 54.88 18.09
CA ALA A 201 11.56 54.87 19.54
C ALA A 201 12.85 55.57 20.00
N ALA A 202 13.96 55.35 19.29
CA ALA A 202 15.22 56.05 19.56
C ALA A 202 15.07 57.56 19.37
N GLY A 203 14.45 58.00 18.27
CA GLY A 203 14.20 59.43 18.03
C GLY A 203 13.26 60.07 19.07
N HIS A 204 12.25 59.35 19.55
CA HIS A 204 11.40 59.84 20.64
C HIS A 204 12.14 59.97 21.97
N LEU A 205 13.04 59.03 22.28
CA LEU A 205 13.86 59.09 23.49
C LEU A 205 14.83 60.28 23.44
N ASP A 206 15.50 60.47 22.31
CA ASP A 206 16.40 61.57 22.00
C ASP A 206 15.71 62.93 22.22
N THR A 207 14.58 63.16 21.52
CA THR A 207 13.78 64.39 21.70
C THR A 207 13.31 64.60 23.14
N PHE A 208 12.97 63.53 23.86
CA PHE A 208 12.59 63.65 25.27
C PHE A 208 13.78 64.03 26.16
N GLN A 209 14.95 63.48 25.90
CA GLN A 209 16.18 63.74 26.64
C GLN A 209 16.68 65.18 26.41
N ASP A 210 16.49 65.74 25.21
CA ASP A 210 16.75 67.16 24.92
C ASP A 210 15.81 68.09 25.68
N GLN A 211 14.56 67.67 25.87
CA GLN A 211 13.54 68.46 26.54
C GLN A 211 13.62 68.34 28.06
N TYR A 212 14.02 67.18 28.60
CA TYR A 212 14.11 66.92 30.03
C TYR A 212 15.42 66.23 30.42
N LEU A 213 16.30 67.00 31.05
CA LEU A 213 17.64 66.57 31.44
C LEU A 213 17.65 65.68 32.69
N GLY A 214 16.50 65.48 33.34
CA GLY A 214 16.41 64.75 34.60
C GLY A 214 16.89 65.57 35.80
N SER A 215 17.48 64.88 36.78
CA SER A 215 17.95 65.48 38.03
C SER A 215 19.38 65.98 37.92
N VAL A 216 19.59 67.25 38.28
CA VAL A 216 20.89 67.92 38.24
C VAL A 216 21.22 68.55 39.60
N SER A 217 22.51 68.78 39.88
CA SER A 217 22.98 69.43 41.13
C SER A 217 23.23 70.93 40.97
N SER A 218 23.34 71.40 39.73
CA SER A 218 23.48 72.81 39.33
C SER A 218 22.82 73.01 37.96
N ASP A 219 22.51 74.26 37.62
CA ASP A 219 21.99 74.67 36.31
C ASP A 219 22.98 74.27 35.18
N PRO A 220 22.65 73.32 34.29
CA PRO A 220 23.53 72.90 33.21
C PRO A 220 23.56 73.92 32.06
N THR A 221 24.57 73.82 31.19
CA THR A 221 24.74 74.69 30.01
C THR A 221 24.59 73.96 28.69
N THR A 222 24.57 72.63 28.72
CA THR A 222 24.35 71.74 27.58
C THR A 222 23.34 70.68 27.95
N ASP A 223 22.69 70.09 26.96
CA ASP A 223 21.85 68.91 27.15
C ASP A 223 22.66 67.63 27.39
N LEU A 224 22.00 66.48 27.26
CA LEU A 224 22.59 65.16 27.51
C LEU A 224 23.50 64.67 26.36
N ASP A 225 23.41 65.27 25.17
CA ASP A 225 24.25 64.98 24.00
C ASP A 225 25.40 66.00 23.84
N GLY A 226 25.39 67.04 24.66
CA GLY A 226 26.42 68.07 24.71
C GLY A 226 26.11 69.28 23.82
N ASP A 227 24.90 69.37 23.28
CA ASP A 227 24.44 70.48 22.47
C ASP A 227 23.93 71.64 23.35
N PRO A 228 23.87 72.87 22.82
CA PRO A 228 23.37 74.02 23.57
C PRO A 228 21.89 73.88 23.95
N LEU A 229 21.54 74.25 25.18
CA LEU A 229 20.17 74.18 25.68
C LEU A 229 19.19 74.99 24.82
N THR A 230 18.06 74.37 24.51
CA THR A 230 16.95 75.04 23.85
C THR A 230 16.05 75.76 24.86
N SER A 231 15.24 76.70 24.40
CA SER A 231 14.21 77.30 25.24
C SER A 231 13.13 76.26 25.54
N GLY A 232 12.78 76.13 26.82
CA GLY A 232 11.82 75.15 27.31
C GLY A 232 12.45 73.91 27.93
N THR A 233 13.77 73.69 27.79
CA THR A 233 14.44 72.54 28.44
C THR A 233 14.19 72.56 29.95
N LEU A 234 13.87 71.39 30.49
CA LEU A 234 13.49 71.17 31.87
C LEU A 234 14.58 70.39 32.62
N ALA A 235 14.81 70.73 33.88
CA ALA A 235 15.70 69.97 34.75
C ALA A 235 15.21 70.06 36.20
N PHE A 236 15.35 68.98 36.96
CA PHE A 236 15.03 68.96 38.39
C PHE A 236 16.29 69.27 39.20
N LEU A 237 16.34 70.44 39.83
CA LEU A 237 17.50 70.86 40.62
C LEU A 237 17.39 70.29 42.03
N THR A 238 18.26 69.31 42.34
CA THR A 238 18.24 68.58 43.62
C THR A 238 18.66 69.42 44.83
N THR A 239 19.41 70.51 44.60
CA THR A 239 19.85 71.43 45.66
C THR A 239 18.67 72.24 46.22
N THR A 240 17.72 72.63 45.38
CA THR A 240 16.51 73.39 45.77
C THR A 240 15.25 72.54 45.78
N ASN A 241 15.31 71.29 45.30
CA ASN A 241 14.17 70.40 45.07
C ASN A 241 13.08 71.01 44.18
N MET A 242 13.46 71.78 43.17
CA MET A 242 12.54 72.46 42.25
C MET A 242 12.78 72.07 40.80
N LEU A 243 11.69 71.96 40.03
CA LEU A 243 11.76 71.87 38.58
C LEU A 243 12.09 73.25 38.01
N ARG A 244 13.09 73.30 37.14
CA ARG A 244 13.59 74.50 36.46
C ARG A 244 13.25 74.41 34.98
N VAL A 245 13.06 75.57 34.34
CA VAL A 245 12.89 75.72 32.89
C VAL A 245 13.92 76.70 32.35
N HIS A 246 14.56 76.36 31.23
CA HIS A 246 15.50 77.24 30.53
C HIS A 246 14.72 78.18 29.60
N ASN A 247 14.84 79.50 29.77
CA ASN A 247 14.09 80.49 28.98
C ASN A 247 14.84 81.00 27.73
N GLY A 248 15.94 80.35 27.36
CA GLY A 248 16.83 80.74 26.27
C GLY A 248 17.96 81.70 26.66
N SER A 249 17.91 82.31 27.85
CA SER A 249 18.99 83.14 28.41
C SER A 249 19.50 82.65 29.76
N GLY A 250 18.69 81.90 30.50
CA GLY A 250 19.07 81.27 31.75
C GLY A 250 17.96 80.40 32.33
N TRP A 251 18.22 79.85 33.52
CA TRP A 251 17.27 78.99 34.23
C TRP A 251 16.38 79.80 35.17
N GLN A 252 15.11 79.41 35.23
CA GLN A 252 14.12 79.94 36.16
C GLN A 252 13.29 78.80 36.74
N ASP A 253 12.65 79.01 37.89
CA ASP A 253 11.74 78.01 38.46
C ASP A 253 10.49 77.84 37.59
N ALA A 254 10.07 76.60 37.38
CA ALA A 254 8.88 76.27 36.61
C ALA A 254 7.57 76.50 37.39
N GLY A 255 7.67 76.78 38.70
CA GLY A 255 6.55 77.09 39.58
C GLY A 255 6.93 78.11 40.65
N SER A 256 5.91 78.68 41.32
CA SER A 256 6.10 79.67 42.40
C SER A 256 6.79 79.06 43.62
N ALA A 257 7.63 79.86 44.29
CA ALA A 257 8.31 79.47 45.53
C ALA A 257 7.32 79.24 46.70
N VAL A 258 6.15 79.88 46.67
CA VAL A 258 5.06 79.64 47.63
C VAL A 258 4.14 78.53 47.10
N ASN A 259 3.93 77.50 47.92
CA ASN A 259 2.98 76.43 47.65
C ASN A 259 1.54 76.88 47.98
N GLY A 260 0.78 77.33 46.98
CA GLY A 260 -0.59 77.84 47.12
C GLY A 260 -0.69 79.37 46.91
N THR A 261 -1.79 79.98 47.35
CA THR A 261 -2.02 81.43 47.13
C THR A 261 -1.18 82.33 48.04
N SER A 262 -0.91 81.90 49.28
CA SER A 262 -0.12 82.67 50.24
C SER A 262 0.46 81.78 51.35
N ALA A 263 1.66 82.10 51.83
CA ALA A 263 2.23 81.60 53.08
C ALA A 263 2.29 82.72 54.12
N ARG A 264 2.12 82.39 55.40
CA ARG A 264 2.15 83.37 56.50
C ARG A 264 3.07 82.92 57.61
N ASP A 265 3.93 83.82 58.05
CA ASP A 265 4.79 83.64 59.20
C ASP A 265 4.61 84.81 60.16
N THR A 266 4.31 84.51 61.42
CA THR A 266 4.19 85.51 62.48
C THR A 266 5.30 85.32 63.51
N PHE A 267 6.02 86.38 63.80
CA PHE A 267 7.15 86.40 64.74
C PHE A 267 6.85 87.33 65.92
N LEU A 268 7.33 86.94 67.09
CA LEU A 268 7.47 87.85 68.23
C LEU A 268 8.93 88.31 68.28
N ALA A 269 9.15 89.60 68.05
CA ALA A 269 10.49 90.16 67.94
C ALA A 269 11.21 90.16 69.29
N THR A 270 12.50 89.82 69.23
CA THR A 270 13.43 90.10 70.32
C THR A 270 13.93 91.54 70.23
N SER A 271 14.36 92.12 71.37
CA SER A 271 14.82 93.52 71.41
C SER A 271 15.95 93.75 70.41
N GLY A 272 15.77 94.67 69.47
CA GLY A 272 16.79 95.02 68.50
C GLY A 272 16.82 94.14 67.24
N GLN A 273 15.90 93.19 67.10
CA GLN A 273 15.89 92.26 65.96
C GLN A 273 15.54 92.97 64.66
N THR A 274 16.36 92.76 63.64
CA THR A 274 16.15 93.31 62.29
C THR A 274 15.87 92.24 61.24
N THR A 275 16.27 90.99 61.46
CA THR A 275 16.12 89.91 60.46
C THR A 275 15.15 88.85 60.94
N PHE A 276 14.20 88.51 60.07
CA PHE A 276 13.17 87.50 60.27
C PHE A 276 13.23 86.51 59.10
N ALA A 277 13.67 85.28 59.37
CA ALA A 277 13.74 84.21 58.38
C ALA A 277 12.38 83.53 58.28
N THR A 278 11.80 83.48 57.07
CA THR A 278 10.49 82.87 56.81
C THR A 278 10.60 81.35 56.80
N SER A 279 9.50 80.65 57.09
CA SER A 279 9.46 79.18 57.10
C SER A 279 9.48 78.58 55.70
N SER A 280 9.12 79.38 54.69
CA SER A 280 9.16 79.04 53.26
C SER A 280 9.83 80.16 52.47
N SER A 281 10.44 79.81 51.34
CA SER A 281 10.88 80.79 50.34
C SER A 281 9.68 81.48 49.69
N PHE A 282 9.90 82.68 49.18
CA PHE A 282 8.90 83.49 48.48
C PHE A 282 9.53 84.18 47.27
N ASP A 283 8.68 84.54 46.30
CA ASP A 283 9.11 85.30 45.13
C ASP A 283 9.37 86.76 45.54
N VAL A 284 10.60 87.25 45.31
CA VAL A 284 11.03 88.60 45.71
C VAL A 284 10.08 89.66 45.14
N GLY A 285 9.59 90.56 45.99
CA GLY A 285 8.61 91.58 45.65
C GLY A 285 7.15 91.18 45.81
N TYR A 286 6.86 89.91 46.11
CA TYR A 286 5.51 89.40 46.37
C TYR A 286 5.31 89.06 47.85
N VAL A 287 5.66 90.00 48.72
CA VAL A 287 5.52 89.87 50.17
C VAL A 287 4.99 91.17 50.79
N ASP A 288 4.09 91.03 51.75
CA ASP A 288 3.66 92.12 52.61
C ASP A 288 4.12 91.84 54.05
N VAL A 289 4.56 92.89 54.76
CA VAL A 289 5.07 92.82 56.13
C VAL A 289 4.33 93.83 57.00
N TRP A 290 3.89 93.41 58.18
CA TRP A 290 3.27 94.27 59.18
C TRP A 290 4.03 94.20 60.50
N LEU A 291 4.21 95.36 61.15
CA LEU A 291 4.75 95.49 62.50
C LEU A 291 3.63 95.99 63.41
N ASN A 292 3.23 95.19 64.40
CA ASN A 292 2.10 95.46 65.30
C ASN A 292 0.81 95.86 64.57
N GLY A 293 0.58 95.28 63.39
CA GLY A 293 -0.58 95.56 62.54
C GLY A 293 -0.43 96.76 61.60
N ILE A 294 0.69 97.49 61.63
CA ILE A 294 0.99 98.57 60.67
C ILE A 294 1.79 98.00 59.51
N LYS A 295 1.28 98.17 58.27
CA LYS A 295 1.97 97.71 57.07
C LYS A 295 3.27 98.51 56.87
N LEU A 296 4.37 97.80 56.67
CA LEU A 296 5.67 98.35 56.33
C LEU A 296 5.83 98.49 54.82
N LEU A 297 6.59 99.49 54.37
CA LEU A 297 6.85 99.74 52.96
C LEU A 297 8.15 99.08 52.49
N ARG A 298 8.04 98.21 51.48
CA ARG A 298 9.20 97.57 50.83
C ARG A 298 10.19 98.61 50.29
N GLY A 299 11.48 98.41 50.53
CA GLY A 299 12.56 99.29 50.11
C GLY A 299 12.77 100.54 50.98
N THR A 300 11.81 100.86 51.88
CA THR A 300 11.95 101.94 52.88
C THR A 300 12.10 101.36 54.27
N ASP A 301 11.11 100.59 54.72
CA ASP A 301 11.04 100.05 56.08
C ASP A 301 11.61 98.64 56.18
N PHE A 302 11.66 97.90 55.07
CA PHE A 302 12.28 96.56 55.01
C PHE A 302 12.82 96.23 53.61
N SER A 303 13.69 95.21 53.54
CA SER A 303 14.16 94.58 52.30
C SER A 303 13.91 93.07 52.32
N ASP A 304 13.67 92.50 51.14
CA ASP A 304 13.28 91.09 50.92
C ASP A 304 14.15 90.39 49.87
N SER A 305 15.32 90.98 49.55
CA SER A 305 16.17 90.58 48.42
C SER A 305 16.67 89.13 48.46
N SER A 306 16.61 88.48 49.63
CA SER A 306 17.01 87.08 49.79
C SER A 306 15.96 86.08 49.31
N GLY A 307 14.69 86.48 49.20
CA GLY A 307 13.58 85.55 48.91
C GLY A 307 13.26 84.56 50.04
N SER A 308 13.91 84.65 51.19
CA SER A 308 13.70 83.74 52.33
C SER A 308 13.75 84.43 53.70
N SER A 309 14.04 85.74 53.72
CA SER A 309 14.14 86.54 54.94
C SER A 309 13.74 87.98 54.65
N ILE A 310 13.07 88.58 55.64
CA ILE A 310 12.78 90.01 55.70
C ILE A 310 13.79 90.69 56.63
N VAL A 311 14.40 91.77 56.15
CA VAL A 311 15.34 92.60 56.93
C VAL A 311 14.73 93.99 57.11
N LEU A 312 14.35 94.34 58.33
CA LEU A 312 13.85 95.65 58.70
C LEU A 312 14.98 96.69 58.70
N THR A 313 14.69 97.89 58.21
CA THR A 313 15.60 99.05 58.23
C THR A 313 15.75 99.60 59.65
N ALA A 314 14.66 99.59 60.43
CA ALA A 314 14.67 99.94 61.85
C ALA A 314 14.49 98.67 62.70
N PRO A 315 15.23 98.52 63.82
CA PRO A 315 15.09 97.34 64.67
C PRO A 315 13.72 97.30 65.34
N ALA A 316 13.12 96.10 65.38
CA ALA A 316 11.91 95.86 66.14
C ALA A 316 12.20 95.90 67.65
N ALA A 317 11.24 96.40 68.43
CA ALA A 317 11.30 96.39 69.88
C ALA A 317 10.96 95.00 70.43
N LEU A 318 11.31 94.76 71.70
CA LEU A 318 10.94 93.53 72.39
C LEU A 318 9.41 93.36 72.40
N ASN A 319 8.95 92.18 71.97
CA ASN A 319 7.54 91.81 71.85
C ASN A 319 6.75 92.50 70.74
N ASP A 320 7.40 93.21 69.82
CA ASP A 320 6.72 93.59 68.59
C ASP A 320 6.30 92.35 67.81
N VAL A 321 5.11 92.37 67.24
CA VAL A 321 4.62 91.30 66.37
C VAL A 321 4.94 91.67 64.93
N VAL A 322 5.73 90.82 64.27
CA VAL A 322 6.00 90.93 62.82
C VAL A 322 5.20 89.86 62.11
N ASP A 323 4.23 90.26 61.30
CA ASP A 323 3.44 89.35 60.47
C ASP A 323 3.88 89.49 59.01
N ILE A 324 4.23 88.37 58.38
CA ILE A 324 4.77 88.32 57.03
C ILE A 324 3.83 87.46 56.20
N VAL A 325 3.30 88.02 55.12
CA VAL A 325 2.44 87.30 54.18
C VAL A 325 3.14 87.29 52.82
N ALA A 326 3.67 86.14 52.45
CA ALA A 326 4.20 85.89 51.11
C ALA A 326 3.07 85.41 50.19
N TYR A 327 3.09 85.83 48.94
CA TYR A 327 2.10 85.45 47.94
C TYR A 327 2.72 84.53 46.90
N GLY A 328 1.98 83.49 46.51
CA GLY A 328 2.35 82.67 45.37
C GLY A 328 2.14 83.44 44.08
N THR A 329 3.15 83.41 43.21
CA THR A 329 3.04 84.02 41.90
C THR A 329 2.45 83.04 40.90
N PHE A 330 1.62 83.57 40.00
CA PHE A 330 1.21 82.86 38.82
C PHE A 330 1.12 83.87 37.69
N THR A 331 1.65 83.49 36.53
CA THR A 331 1.40 84.21 35.29
C THR A 331 0.18 83.59 34.63
N LEU A 332 -0.87 84.37 34.43
CA LEU A 332 -1.94 83.98 33.53
C LEU A 332 -1.38 83.96 32.11
N LEU A 333 -1.20 82.76 31.55
CA LEU A 333 -0.98 82.63 30.11
C LEU A 333 -2.22 83.18 29.40
N ASN A 334 -2.00 84.02 28.39
CA ASN A 334 -3.05 84.65 27.59
C ASN A 334 -4.16 83.65 27.27
N GLN A 335 -5.36 83.89 27.81
CA GLN A 335 -6.53 83.13 27.40
C GLN A 335 -6.76 83.42 25.92
N VAL A 336 -6.52 82.44 25.06
CA VAL A 336 -7.04 82.47 23.70
C VAL A 336 -8.56 82.41 23.84
N LYS A 337 -9.19 83.58 23.92
CA LYS A 337 -10.63 83.69 23.66
C LYS A 337 -10.80 83.51 22.16
N ASN A 338 -11.50 82.46 21.77
CA ASN A 338 -12.13 82.45 20.47
C ASN A 338 -13.14 83.61 20.42
N PRO A 339 -13.43 84.21 19.25
CA PRO A 339 -14.35 85.35 19.11
C PRO A 339 -15.77 85.11 19.66
N ASP A 340 -16.13 83.84 19.90
CA ASP A 340 -17.41 83.36 20.42
C ASP A 340 -17.45 83.12 21.94
N GLY A 341 -16.32 83.27 22.65
CA GLY A 341 -16.26 83.22 24.11
C GLY A 341 -16.06 81.83 24.75
N GLY A 342 -15.71 80.79 23.99
CA GLY A 342 -15.33 79.47 24.51
C GLY A 342 -13.84 79.34 24.88
N PHE A 343 -13.51 78.40 25.78
CA PHE A 343 -12.11 78.08 26.17
C PHE A 343 -11.41 77.23 25.10
N ALA A 344 -10.20 77.66 24.68
CA ALA A 344 -9.39 76.98 23.67
C ALA A 344 -8.66 75.74 24.21
N ASN A 345 -9.36 74.60 24.24
CA ASN A 345 -8.79 73.26 24.00
C ASN A 345 -9.87 72.24 23.57
N SER A 346 -10.97 72.71 22.97
CA SER A 346 -11.86 71.83 22.23
C SER A 346 -11.37 71.80 20.79
N THR A 347 -10.48 70.87 20.47
CA THR A 347 -10.22 70.49 19.10
C THR A 347 -11.52 69.93 18.51
N TYR A 348 -12.31 70.78 17.86
CA TYR A 348 -13.32 70.30 16.93
C TYR A 348 -12.59 69.84 15.67
N THR A 349 -12.05 68.63 15.70
CA THR A 349 -11.78 67.89 14.47
C THR A 349 -13.12 67.74 13.74
N THR A 350 -13.14 67.93 12.42
CA THR A 350 -14.31 67.81 11.52
C THR A 350 -14.94 66.40 11.44
N ALA A 351 -14.79 65.59 12.48
CA ALA A 351 -15.45 64.31 12.69
C ALA A 351 -15.84 64.19 14.17
N GLN A 352 -16.85 64.94 14.60
CA GLN A 352 -17.68 64.54 15.73
C GLN A 352 -19.04 64.21 15.14
N SER A 353 -19.23 62.93 14.83
CA SER A 353 -20.55 62.32 14.70
C SER A 353 -21.23 62.51 16.06
N ILE A 354 -21.92 63.63 16.24
CA ILE A 354 -22.92 63.73 17.28
C ILE A 354 -24.06 62.88 16.77
N ASP A 355 -24.28 61.75 17.42
CA ASP A 355 -25.54 61.00 17.36
C ASP A 355 -26.68 61.93 17.80
N GLY A 356 -27.09 62.80 16.89
CA GLY A 356 -28.30 63.61 16.93
C GLY A 356 -29.22 63.01 15.90
N GLY A 357 -30.01 62.01 16.33
CA GLY A 357 -30.95 61.31 15.49
C GLY A 357 -31.76 62.26 14.61
N SER A 358 -31.87 61.91 13.32
CA SER A 358 -32.88 62.52 12.47
C SER A 358 -34.24 61.93 12.86
N ALA A 359 -34.95 62.67 13.73
CA ALA A 359 -36.39 62.56 13.85
C ALA A 359 -37.05 63.42 12.76
N SER A 360 -37.85 62.74 11.94
CA SER A 360 -39.02 63.19 11.16
C SER A 360 -38.86 64.24 10.05
N GLY A 361 -39.32 63.84 8.86
CA GLY A 361 -39.61 64.68 7.70
C GLY A 361 -39.65 63.85 6.43
#